data_AF-A0A0W0VQP8-F1
#
_entry.id   AF-A0A0W0VQP8-F1
#
_cell.length_a   1.000
_cell.length_b   1.000
_cell.length_c   1.000
_cell.angle_alpha   90.00
_cell.angle_beta   90.00
_cell.angle_gamma   90.00
#
_symmetry.space_group_name_H-M   'P 1'
#
loop_
_entity.id
_entity.type
_entity.pdbx_description
1 polymer ?
#
loop_
_entity_poly.entity_id
_entity_poly.type
_entity_poly.pdbx_seq_one_letter_code
_entity_poly.pdbx_strand_id
1 'polypeptide(L)'
;MKWAKIWINFRIWVMIMFRVQSNKKSPVVAITFYSRRIDNNPGYHTGIFSAANKKDILRLKEGLELAATKRGKTLPQVEITLFLVPDWRKGEDYTSPSYLETKQKMLDEARKFYGEGILIKDFLQTKVSKAELDFLRNCESMGSVADILKTRTIIDSKGRPCLQTDSNVTWANNDFDKLYELTFEQDEDAFNASRCSEVYVSAHNKLVFTGSNSDLPSIFEKTLTEYCLNYNSDPWHKNANCNGVYDIAFCEGMCQHGLTFRVRVEDKYNKGKTFDFYPAKLQDPRYKLMPLVIACQRESWRAGMAPPDPVVVELTGGLTLANNDKKPALEVEINGVQYGYYHFKSLVRVFTNLPSWHADETKQRYSSQTKDYFTGAEYARNLFVSKQDTHLCMKILVNYYNAVLKAALDGELKEGARSVKILAQLIPNNAAGNQLCIILFRCTVSELHSNPLQLAKLPVEHLQSSSLAIVHVAVTPTYLQTVAPNCVGKGPYSFFVPSMNRLEKLMMEKNLQLLAKAADNLPAKEHREIVEFLKSLPQEQLEQIKGESKTAQQVFDEKYGLVPFTPNGSK
;
A
#
# COMPACT_ATOMS: atom_id res chain seq x y z
N MET A 1 -38.94 -12.78 53.11
CA MET A 1 -37.94 -13.75 52.59
C MET A 1 -37.88 -13.87 51.06
N LYS A 2 -38.99 -13.86 50.31
CA LYS A 2 -38.99 -13.93 48.82
C LYS A 2 -38.27 -12.77 48.12
N TRP A 3 -38.42 -11.54 48.61
CA TRP A 3 -37.82 -10.33 48.00
C TRP A 3 -36.29 -10.28 48.09
N ALA A 4 -35.70 -10.78 49.19
CA ALA A 4 -34.25 -10.85 49.36
C ALA A 4 -33.58 -11.81 48.35
N LYS A 5 -34.23 -12.94 48.02
CA LYS A 5 -33.74 -13.86 46.98
C LYS A 5 -33.78 -13.25 45.58
N ILE A 6 -34.80 -12.45 45.26
CA ILE A 6 -34.92 -11.76 43.97
C ILE A 6 -33.82 -10.69 43.82
N TRP A 7 -33.56 -9.93 44.88
CA TRP A 7 -32.51 -8.89 44.88
C TRP A 7 -31.09 -9.46 44.77
N ILE A 8 -30.81 -10.57 45.44
CA ILE A 8 -29.52 -11.27 45.35
C ILE A 8 -29.33 -11.85 43.95
N ASN A 9 -30.36 -12.50 43.39
CA ASN A 9 -30.29 -13.03 42.03
C ASN A 9 -30.14 -11.92 40.97
N PHE A 10 -30.78 -10.77 41.14
CA PHE A 10 -30.60 -9.61 40.25
C PHE A 10 -29.17 -9.05 40.32
N ARG A 11 -28.58 -8.91 41.52
CA ARG A 11 -27.18 -8.50 41.68
C ARG A 11 -26.19 -9.49 41.09
N ILE A 12 -26.43 -10.79 41.28
CA ILE A 12 -25.60 -11.84 40.68
C ILE A 12 -25.74 -11.80 39.16
N TRP A 13 -26.94 -11.58 38.62
CA TRP A 13 -27.16 -11.50 37.18
C TRP A 13 -26.55 -10.24 36.55
N VAL A 14 -26.62 -9.09 37.23
CA VAL A 14 -25.92 -7.85 36.83
C VAL A 14 -24.39 -8.02 36.94
N MET A 15 -23.87 -8.63 38.01
CA MET A 15 -22.44 -8.93 38.14
C MET A 15 -21.96 -9.95 37.10
N ILE A 16 -22.78 -10.93 36.74
CA ILE A 16 -22.48 -11.90 35.68
C ILE A 16 -22.55 -11.22 34.30
N MET A 17 -23.52 -10.34 34.03
CA MET A 17 -23.56 -9.52 32.81
C MET A 17 -22.31 -8.63 32.68
N PHE A 18 -21.88 -7.97 33.77
CA PHE A 18 -20.65 -7.17 33.78
C PHE A 18 -19.36 -8.02 33.72
N ARG A 19 -19.33 -9.23 34.30
CA ARG A 19 -18.18 -10.17 34.19
C ARG A 19 -18.13 -10.91 32.86
N VAL A 20 -19.26 -11.18 32.21
CA VAL A 20 -19.31 -11.82 30.89
C VAL A 20 -18.92 -10.83 29.79
N GLN A 21 -19.09 -9.52 30.00
CA GLN A 21 -18.47 -8.49 29.16
C GLN A 21 -16.98 -8.24 29.46
N SER A 22 -16.44 -8.63 30.61
CA SER A 22 -15.06 -8.32 31.02
C SER A 22 -13.98 -9.28 30.51
N ASN A 23 -14.33 -10.29 29.69
CA ASN A 23 -13.37 -11.29 29.18
C ASN A 23 -12.96 -11.11 27.71
N LYS A 24 -13.49 -10.11 27.00
CA LYS A 24 -12.90 -9.69 25.72
C LYS A 24 -11.82 -8.66 26.01
N LYS A 25 -10.56 -8.99 25.70
CA LYS A 25 -9.46 -8.00 25.72
C LYS A 25 -9.90 -6.80 24.89
N SER A 26 -9.77 -5.59 25.44
CA SER A 26 -10.19 -4.36 24.76
C SER A 26 -9.58 -4.27 23.35
N PRO A 27 -10.33 -3.84 22.32
CA PRO A 27 -9.73 -3.57 21.01
C PRO A 27 -8.56 -2.59 21.11
N VAL A 28 -7.64 -2.62 20.15
CA VAL A 28 -6.42 -1.82 20.22
C VAL A 28 -6.17 -0.98 18.98
N VAL A 29 -5.64 0.21 19.21
CA VAL A 29 -4.97 1.03 18.21
C VAL A 29 -3.47 0.98 18.53
N ALA A 30 -2.69 0.35 17.65
CA ALA A 30 -1.25 0.16 17.82
C ALA A 30 -0.47 1.18 16.98
N ILE A 31 0.37 1.96 17.64
CA ILE A 31 1.26 2.96 17.03
C ILE A 31 2.69 2.60 17.41
N THR A 32 3.62 2.69 16.46
CA THR A 32 5.03 2.35 16.69
C THR A 32 5.92 3.55 16.44
N PHE A 33 6.89 3.77 17.33
CA PHE A 33 8.01 4.65 17.06
C PHE A 33 9.33 3.94 17.32
N TYR A 34 10.36 4.40 16.63
CA TYR A 34 11.74 4.08 16.95
C TYR A 34 12.55 5.37 17.02
N SER A 35 13.67 5.33 17.75
CA SER A 35 14.66 6.40 17.78
C SER A 35 16.06 5.81 17.76
N ARG A 36 17.03 6.52 17.18
CA ARG A 36 18.44 6.15 17.25
C ARG A 36 19.08 6.78 18.47
N ARG A 37 20.04 6.07 19.06
CA ARG A 37 20.98 6.64 20.03
C ARG A 37 21.74 7.81 19.42
N ILE A 38 21.91 8.86 20.23
CA ILE A 38 22.77 10.01 19.94
C ILE A 38 23.60 10.36 21.17
N ASP A 39 24.69 11.09 20.95
CA ASP A 39 25.63 11.46 22.02
C ASP A 39 25.14 12.59 22.91
N ASN A 40 24.26 13.43 22.37
CA ASN A 40 23.73 14.58 23.08
C ASN A 40 22.55 14.18 23.97
N ASN A 41 22.40 14.84 25.12
CA ASN A 41 21.20 14.76 25.95
C ASN A 41 19.96 15.10 25.10
N PRO A 42 18.87 14.30 25.12
CA PRO A 42 18.54 13.22 26.07
C PRO A 42 19.10 11.83 25.78
N GLY A 43 19.91 11.67 24.72
CA GLY A 43 20.51 10.39 24.32
C GLY A 43 19.78 9.72 23.15
N TYR A 44 18.75 10.36 22.61
CA TYR A 44 17.98 9.88 21.45
C TYR A 44 17.34 11.06 20.70
N HIS A 45 16.91 10.84 19.45
CA HIS A 45 16.19 11.86 18.70
C HIS A 45 14.78 12.06 19.27
N THR A 46 14.45 13.32 19.60
CA THR A 46 13.19 13.72 20.24
C THR A 46 12.04 14.00 19.27
N GLY A 47 12.22 13.72 17.97
CA GLY A 47 11.17 13.95 16.95
C GLY A 47 9.86 13.21 17.24
N ILE A 48 9.93 12.10 17.99
CA ILE A 48 8.77 11.36 18.49
C ILE A 48 7.92 12.17 19.49
N PHE A 49 8.44 13.26 20.06
CA PHE A 49 7.78 14.14 21.03
C PHE A 49 7.39 15.50 20.42
N SER A 50 7.08 15.53 19.13
CA SER A 50 6.58 16.75 18.50
C SER A 50 5.12 17.04 18.91
N ALA A 51 4.78 18.32 19.01
CA ALA A 51 3.40 18.75 19.29
C ALA A 51 2.40 18.25 18.23
N ALA A 52 2.85 18.16 16.96
CA ALA A 52 2.06 17.62 15.86
C ALA A 52 1.71 16.14 16.08
N ASN A 53 2.70 15.28 16.40
CA ASN A 53 2.46 13.87 16.69
C ASN A 53 1.49 13.69 17.86
N LYS A 54 1.67 14.46 18.94
CA LYS A 54 0.75 14.41 20.10
C LYS A 54 -0.67 14.76 19.70
N LYS A 55 -0.84 15.85 18.95
CA LYS A 55 -2.16 16.30 18.45
C LYS A 55 -2.82 15.22 17.60
N ASP A 56 -2.09 14.59 16.69
CA ASP A 56 -2.65 13.56 15.81
C ASP A 56 -3.06 12.29 16.57
N ILE A 57 -2.25 11.84 17.52
CA ILE A 57 -2.55 10.67 18.35
C ILE A 57 -3.75 10.92 19.25
N LEU A 58 -3.82 12.07 19.92
CA LEU A 58 -4.96 12.43 20.78
C LEU A 58 -6.24 12.57 19.96
N ARG A 59 -6.17 13.21 18.79
CA ARG A 59 -7.31 13.33 17.88
C ARG A 59 -7.85 11.97 17.43
N LEU A 60 -6.97 11.02 17.10
CA LEU A 60 -7.36 9.65 16.77
C LEU A 60 -8.03 8.96 17.96
N LYS A 61 -7.43 9.06 19.16
CA LYS A 61 -7.97 8.49 20.39
C LYS A 61 -9.39 9.03 20.67
N GLU A 62 -9.51 10.35 20.78
CA GLU A 62 -10.77 11.03 21.11
C GLU A 62 -11.84 10.76 20.06
N GLY A 63 -11.46 10.78 18.78
CA GLY A 63 -12.37 10.48 17.68
C GLY A 63 -12.94 9.06 17.72
N LEU A 64 -12.08 8.06 17.99
CA LEU A 64 -12.51 6.67 18.11
C LEU A 64 -13.29 6.40 19.41
N GLU A 65 -12.94 7.05 20.52
CA GLU A 65 -13.71 6.97 21.76
C GLU A 65 -15.12 7.54 21.57
N LEU A 66 -15.24 8.71 20.93
CA LEU A 66 -16.53 9.31 20.61
C LEU A 66 -17.35 8.40 19.70
N ALA A 67 -16.74 7.82 18.66
CA ALA A 67 -17.40 6.89 17.75
C ALA A 67 -17.88 5.61 18.47
N ALA A 68 -17.08 5.08 19.40
CA ALA A 68 -17.43 3.93 20.23
C ALA A 68 -18.58 4.24 21.18
N THR A 69 -18.51 5.38 21.89
CA THR A 69 -19.55 5.83 22.84
C THR A 69 -20.88 6.05 22.12
N LYS A 70 -20.87 6.73 20.96
CA LYS A 70 -22.06 6.94 20.12
C LYS A 70 -22.75 5.62 19.73
N ARG A 71 -21.97 4.54 19.59
CA ARG A 71 -22.45 3.19 19.23
C ARG A 71 -22.72 2.27 20.42
N GLY A 72 -22.44 2.69 21.66
CA GLY A 72 -22.52 1.83 22.85
C GLY A 72 -21.55 0.64 22.80
N LYS A 73 -20.37 0.82 22.21
CA LYS A 73 -19.35 -0.24 22.03
C LYS A 73 -18.13 -0.02 22.94
N THR A 74 -17.26 -1.02 23.02
CA THR A 74 -16.01 -0.96 23.80
C THR A 74 -15.04 0.05 23.20
N LEU A 75 -14.44 0.87 24.07
CA LEU A 75 -13.46 1.88 23.68
C LEU A 75 -12.14 1.19 23.30
N PRO A 76 -11.51 1.54 22.16
CA PRO A 76 -10.20 1.02 21.82
C PRO A 76 -9.14 1.56 22.79
N GLN A 77 -8.22 0.72 23.23
CA GLN A 77 -7.04 1.17 23.96
C GLN A 77 -5.96 1.58 22.97
N VAL A 78 -5.44 2.81 23.10
CA VAL A 78 -4.31 3.28 22.31
C VAL A 78 -3.01 2.80 22.96
N GLU A 79 -2.19 2.10 22.18
CA GLU A 79 -0.90 1.56 22.60
C GLU A 79 0.21 2.14 21.72
N ILE A 80 1.23 2.75 22.33
CA ILE A 80 2.43 3.22 21.65
C ILE A 80 3.60 2.30 22.03
N THR A 81 4.15 1.59 21.05
CA THR A 81 5.34 0.75 21.22
C THR A 81 6.59 1.50 20.78
N LEU A 82 7.56 1.63 21.70
CA LEU A 82 8.79 2.37 21.48
C LEU A 82 10.00 1.43 21.40
N PHE A 83 10.90 1.69 20.45
CA PHE A 83 12.21 1.04 20.37
C PHE A 83 13.32 2.07 20.27
N LEU A 84 14.28 2.01 21.21
CA LEU A 84 15.54 2.73 21.07
C LEU A 84 16.53 1.79 20.37
N VAL A 85 17.09 2.21 19.25
CA VAL A 85 18.13 1.44 18.54
C VAL A 85 19.47 1.71 19.24
N PRO A 86 20.14 0.70 19.82
CA PRO A 86 21.47 0.86 20.43
C PRO A 86 22.50 1.48 19.48
N ASP A 87 23.51 2.16 20.02
CA ASP A 87 24.65 2.60 19.22
C ASP A 87 25.61 1.44 18.97
N TRP A 88 25.24 0.62 17.99
CA TRP A 88 26.00 -0.54 17.55
C TRP A 88 27.47 -0.21 17.21
N ARG A 89 27.73 0.99 16.70
CA ARG A 89 29.08 1.42 16.28
C ARG A 89 30.01 1.65 17.46
N LYS A 90 29.44 1.90 18.64
CA LYS A 90 30.17 2.05 19.91
C LYS A 90 30.23 0.76 20.72
N GLY A 91 29.74 -0.35 20.17
CA GLY A 91 29.66 -1.63 20.86
C GLY A 91 28.55 -1.69 21.92
N GLU A 92 27.60 -0.75 21.92
CA GLU A 92 26.38 -0.91 22.75
C GLU A 92 25.56 -2.11 22.27
N ASP A 93 24.84 -2.71 23.20
CA ASP A 93 23.86 -3.76 22.95
C ASP A 93 22.59 -3.57 23.80
N TYR A 94 21.66 -4.52 23.68
CA TYR A 94 20.38 -4.46 24.39
C TYR A 94 20.50 -4.51 25.93
N THR A 95 21.67 -4.91 26.45
CA THR A 95 21.95 -5.07 27.88
C THR A 95 22.91 -4.03 28.45
N SER A 96 23.50 -3.21 27.58
CA SER A 96 24.45 -2.18 27.95
C SER A 96 23.81 -1.19 28.95
N PRO A 97 24.44 -0.93 30.12
CA PRO A 97 23.83 -0.08 31.16
C PRO A 97 23.44 1.33 30.65
N SER A 98 24.31 1.97 29.86
CA SER A 98 24.05 3.30 29.27
C SER A 98 22.82 3.30 28.35
N TYR A 99 22.68 2.25 27.55
CA TYR A 99 21.54 2.05 26.67
C TYR A 99 20.25 1.84 27.47
N LEU A 100 20.29 0.99 28.50
CA LEU A 100 19.13 0.71 29.35
C LEU A 100 18.64 1.97 30.09
N GLU A 101 19.56 2.76 30.63
CA GLU A 101 19.24 4.04 31.27
C GLU A 101 18.58 5.02 30.28
N THR A 102 19.16 5.19 29.10
CA THR A 102 18.63 6.07 28.05
C THR A 102 17.26 5.61 27.54
N LYS A 103 17.08 4.29 27.36
CA LYS A 103 15.81 3.67 26.96
C LYS A 103 14.73 3.93 28.01
N GLN A 104 15.05 3.72 29.29
CA GLN A 104 14.11 3.96 30.38
C GLN A 104 13.70 5.44 30.43
N LYS A 105 14.66 6.36 30.29
CA LYS A 105 14.40 7.80 30.19
C LYS A 105 13.45 8.13 29.04
N MET A 106 13.67 7.56 27.84
CA MET A 106 12.77 7.75 26.70
C MET A 106 11.34 7.25 26.98
N LEU A 107 11.20 6.09 27.63
CA LEU A 107 9.90 5.53 28.00
C LEU A 107 9.18 6.41 29.03
N ASP A 108 9.89 6.92 30.03
CA ASP A 108 9.31 7.79 31.07
C ASP A 108 8.92 9.15 30.52
N GLU A 109 9.75 9.75 29.66
CA GLU A 109 9.40 10.97 28.94
C GLU A 109 8.18 10.76 28.04
N ALA A 110 8.07 9.62 27.35
CA ALA A 110 6.90 9.30 26.54
C ALA A 110 5.62 9.16 27.38
N ARG A 111 5.68 8.48 28.52
CA ARG A 111 4.54 8.35 29.46
C ARG A 111 4.06 9.72 29.92
N LYS A 112 4.98 10.60 30.29
CA LYS A 112 4.68 11.98 30.68
C LYS A 112 4.12 12.80 29.52
N PHE A 113 4.71 12.67 28.33
CA PHE A 113 4.39 13.50 27.17
C PHE A 113 3.02 13.16 26.58
N TYR A 114 2.71 11.88 26.39
CA TYR A 114 1.44 11.42 25.81
C TYR A 114 0.29 11.41 26.83
N GLY A 115 0.61 11.21 28.12
CA GLY A 115 -0.35 11.36 29.22
C GLY A 115 -1.23 10.14 29.46
N GLU A 116 -2.24 10.32 30.32
CA GLU A 116 -3.14 9.25 30.76
C GLU A 116 -4.02 8.72 29.61
N GLY A 117 -4.36 7.43 29.67
CA GLY A 117 -5.20 6.76 28.66
C GLY A 117 -4.44 6.29 27.41
N ILE A 118 -3.13 6.54 27.31
CA ILE A 118 -2.25 5.96 26.27
C ILE A 118 -1.25 5.01 26.94
N LEU A 119 -1.23 3.75 26.50
CA LEU A 119 -0.31 2.74 27.03
C LEU A 119 1.03 2.81 26.30
N ILE A 120 2.10 3.19 27.01
CA ILE A 120 3.47 3.15 26.48
C ILE A 120 4.11 1.79 26.75
N LYS A 121 4.57 1.12 25.68
CA LYS A 121 5.23 -0.20 25.71
C LYS A 121 6.69 -0.09 25.29
N ASP A 122 7.53 -0.89 25.91
CA ASP A 122 8.90 -1.16 25.46
C ASP A 122 8.89 -2.33 24.48
N PHE A 123 9.37 -2.11 23.25
CA PHE A 123 9.52 -3.16 22.24
C PHE A 123 10.29 -4.37 22.78
N LEU A 124 11.35 -4.17 23.58
CA LEU A 124 12.16 -5.27 24.11
C LEU A 124 11.45 -6.08 25.21
N GLN A 125 10.34 -5.57 25.76
CA GLN A 125 9.50 -6.30 26.73
C GLN A 125 8.27 -6.94 26.07
N THR A 126 8.14 -6.83 24.75
CA THR A 126 7.12 -7.55 23.98
C THR A 126 7.54 -8.99 23.71
N LYS A 127 6.73 -9.75 22.95
CA LYS A 127 7.08 -11.13 22.55
C LYS A 127 7.96 -11.15 21.30
N VAL A 128 8.91 -10.22 21.21
CA VAL A 128 9.91 -10.19 20.14
C VAL A 128 10.77 -11.45 20.21
N SER A 129 10.94 -12.13 19.08
CA SER A 129 11.72 -13.34 18.97
C SER A 129 13.22 -13.06 18.94
N LYS A 130 14.03 -14.07 19.30
CA LYS A 130 15.48 -14.00 19.16
C LYS A 130 15.91 -13.70 17.72
N ALA A 131 15.25 -14.30 16.73
CA ALA A 131 15.56 -14.07 15.32
C ALA A 131 15.41 -12.59 14.92
N GLU A 132 14.34 -11.93 15.38
CA GLU A 132 14.15 -10.49 15.13
C GLU A 132 15.20 -9.65 15.84
N LEU A 133 15.52 -9.94 17.09
CA LEU A 133 16.56 -9.22 17.84
C LEU A 133 17.94 -9.37 17.20
N ASP A 134 18.27 -10.57 16.74
CA ASP A 134 19.52 -10.88 16.04
C ASP A 134 19.58 -10.14 14.70
N PHE A 135 18.48 -10.10 13.93
CA PHE A 135 18.40 -9.33 12.69
C PHE A 135 18.54 -7.83 12.93
N LEU A 136 17.86 -7.28 13.94
CA LEU A 136 17.93 -5.86 14.30
C LEU A 136 19.33 -5.42 14.75
N ARG A 137 20.15 -6.35 15.26
CA ARG A 137 21.54 -6.08 15.62
C ARG A 137 22.33 -5.67 14.38
N ASN A 138 22.94 -4.47 14.45
CA ASN A 138 23.67 -3.83 13.36
C ASN A 138 22.82 -3.53 12.10
N CYS A 139 21.49 -3.49 12.23
CA CYS A 139 20.63 -3.11 11.11
C CYS A 139 20.65 -1.58 10.92
N GLU A 140 21.16 -1.12 9.79
CA GLU A 140 21.19 0.30 9.41
C GLU A 140 19.90 0.73 8.67
N SER A 141 19.15 -0.24 8.11
CA SER A 141 17.85 -0.03 7.49
C SER A 141 16.77 0.38 8.51
N MET A 142 16.50 1.68 8.61
CA MET A 142 15.44 2.16 9.51
C MET A 142 14.03 1.83 9.01
N GLY A 143 13.87 1.65 7.68
CA GLY A 143 12.63 1.09 7.12
C GLY A 143 12.37 -0.30 7.69
N SER A 144 13.37 -1.18 7.66
CA SER A 144 13.25 -2.53 8.20
C SER A 144 12.99 -2.54 9.72
N VAL A 145 13.65 -1.65 10.48
CA VAL A 145 13.36 -1.47 11.91
C VAL A 145 11.90 -1.11 12.12
N ALA A 146 11.39 -0.10 11.42
CA ALA A 146 10.00 0.33 11.53
C ALA A 146 9.03 -0.80 11.18
N ASP A 147 9.30 -1.54 10.11
CA ASP A 147 8.39 -2.55 9.61
C ASP A 147 8.40 -3.84 10.46
N ILE A 148 9.52 -4.18 11.11
CA ILE A 148 9.56 -5.20 12.17
C ILE A 148 8.66 -4.80 13.33
N LEU A 149 8.81 -3.56 13.83
CA LEU A 149 7.99 -3.06 14.95
C LEU A 149 6.49 -3.15 14.62
N LYS A 150 6.08 -2.63 13.46
CA LYS A 150 4.68 -2.64 13.02
C LYS A 150 4.13 -4.06 12.92
N THR A 151 4.86 -4.94 12.23
CA THR A 151 4.45 -6.32 12.04
C THR A 151 4.36 -7.06 13.38
N ARG A 152 5.32 -6.85 14.28
CA ARG A 152 5.30 -7.41 15.65
C ARG A 152 4.10 -6.92 16.46
N THR A 153 3.70 -5.66 16.38
CA THR A 153 2.49 -5.18 17.09
C THR A 153 1.19 -5.84 16.60
N ILE A 154 1.12 -6.21 15.32
CA ILE A 154 0.01 -7.01 14.77
C ILE A 154 0.07 -8.44 15.34
N ILE A 155 1.25 -9.07 15.33
CA ILE A 155 1.47 -10.42 15.88
C ILE A 155 1.08 -10.49 17.37
N ASP A 156 1.55 -9.54 18.18
CA ASP A 156 1.30 -9.49 19.62
C ASP A 156 -0.17 -9.28 19.97
N SER A 157 -0.95 -8.75 19.02
CA SER A 157 -2.39 -8.53 19.16
C SER A 157 -3.24 -9.70 18.66
N LYS A 158 -2.64 -10.85 18.32
CA LYS A 158 -3.37 -12.07 17.94
C LYS A 158 -4.53 -12.39 18.90
N GLY A 159 -5.72 -12.62 18.35
CA GLY A 159 -6.93 -12.89 19.11
C GLY A 159 -7.64 -11.63 19.64
N ARG A 160 -7.22 -10.43 19.23
CA ARG A 160 -7.78 -9.14 19.66
C ARG A 160 -7.88 -8.20 18.44
N PRO A 161 -9.00 -7.46 18.27
CA PRO A 161 -9.10 -6.52 17.17
C PRO A 161 -8.02 -5.45 17.29
N CYS A 162 -7.25 -5.23 16.23
CA CYS A 162 -6.09 -4.35 16.25
C CYS A 162 -6.01 -3.50 14.99
N LEU A 163 -6.04 -2.18 15.16
CA LEU A 163 -5.70 -1.18 14.15
C LEU A 163 -4.24 -0.77 14.31
N GLN A 164 -3.35 -1.32 13.49
CA GLN A 164 -1.98 -0.81 13.39
C GLN A 164 -1.97 0.41 12.45
N THR A 165 -1.41 1.51 12.94
CA THR A 165 -1.22 2.74 12.14
C THR A 165 0.14 3.38 12.38
N ASP A 166 0.66 4.05 11.37
CA ASP A 166 1.84 4.91 11.53
C ASP A 166 1.46 6.20 12.28
N SER A 167 2.43 6.76 13.00
CA SER A 167 2.27 7.99 13.77
C SER A 167 2.05 9.25 12.93
N ASN A 168 2.35 9.19 11.64
CA ASN A 168 2.23 10.31 10.70
C ASN A 168 1.07 10.13 9.71
N VAL A 169 0.14 9.21 10.00
CA VAL A 169 -1.09 9.09 9.22
C VAL A 169 -2.00 10.24 9.59
N THR A 170 -2.32 11.08 8.60
CA THR A 170 -3.35 12.10 8.72
C THR A 170 -4.67 11.54 8.20
N TRP A 171 -5.69 11.52 9.05
CA TRP A 171 -6.99 10.92 8.77
C TRP A 171 -7.84 11.86 7.91
N ALA A 172 -8.22 11.39 6.72
CA ALA A 172 -9.06 12.15 5.80
C ALA A 172 -10.41 12.50 6.45
N ASN A 173 -10.86 13.75 6.27
CA ASN A 173 -12.10 14.30 6.84
C ASN A 173 -12.25 14.23 8.38
N ASN A 174 -11.24 13.76 9.12
CA ASN A 174 -11.41 13.35 10.52
C ASN A 174 -12.62 12.42 10.72
N ASP A 175 -12.91 11.55 9.75
CA ASP A 175 -14.08 10.66 9.79
C ASP A 175 -13.82 9.41 10.65
N PHE A 176 -13.68 9.65 11.96
CA PHE A 176 -13.44 8.59 12.94
C PHE A 176 -14.66 7.70 13.17
N ASP A 177 -15.86 8.20 12.87
CA ASP A 177 -17.10 7.44 12.88
C ASP A 177 -17.04 6.33 11.84
N LYS A 178 -16.65 6.68 10.60
CA LYS A 178 -16.45 5.70 9.51
C LYS A 178 -15.24 4.81 9.75
N LEU A 179 -14.14 5.33 10.31
CA LEU A 179 -13.00 4.49 10.71
C LEU A 179 -13.42 3.41 11.70
N TYR A 180 -14.17 3.77 12.73
CA TYR A 180 -14.66 2.81 13.73
C TYR A 180 -15.59 1.78 13.08
N GLU A 181 -16.52 2.24 12.24
CA GLU A 181 -17.45 1.38 11.49
C GLU A 181 -16.69 0.34 10.66
N LEU A 182 -15.67 0.76 9.91
CA LEU A 182 -14.92 -0.12 9.00
C LEU A 182 -13.91 -1.04 9.71
N THR A 183 -13.66 -0.82 11.01
CA THR A 183 -12.67 -1.57 11.80
C THR A 183 -13.35 -2.29 12.96
N PHE A 184 -13.40 -1.66 14.14
CA PHE A 184 -13.83 -2.25 15.40
C PHE A 184 -15.29 -2.70 15.42
N GLU A 185 -16.15 -2.10 14.61
CA GLU A 185 -17.56 -2.50 14.54
C GLU A 185 -17.78 -3.80 13.76
N GLN A 186 -17.06 -4.01 12.64
CA GLN A 186 -17.16 -5.25 11.87
C GLN A 186 -16.35 -6.39 12.50
N ASP A 187 -15.22 -6.08 13.16
CA ASP A 187 -14.27 -7.07 13.67
C ASP A 187 -13.75 -8.04 12.57
N GLU A 188 -13.63 -7.51 11.36
CA GLU A 188 -13.09 -8.20 10.18
C GLU A 188 -11.89 -7.42 9.65
N ASP A 189 -10.90 -8.15 9.14
CA ASP A 189 -9.72 -7.60 8.49
C ASP A 189 -10.04 -6.46 7.52
N ALA A 190 -9.29 -5.37 7.63
CA ALA A 190 -9.46 -4.20 6.78
C ALA A 190 -8.11 -3.57 6.45
N PHE A 191 -7.88 -3.26 5.18
CA PHE A 191 -6.59 -2.84 4.69
C PHE A 191 -6.66 -1.58 3.85
N ASN A 192 -5.53 -0.89 3.81
CA ASN A 192 -5.25 0.14 2.84
C ASN A 192 -4.30 -0.38 1.73
N ALA A 193 -4.32 0.32 0.61
CA ALA A 193 -3.37 0.17 -0.47
C ALA A 193 -2.74 1.52 -0.81
N SER A 194 -1.57 1.49 -1.45
CA SER A 194 -0.91 2.69 -1.92
C SER A 194 -0.41 2.49 -3.33
N ARG A 195 -0.53 3.53 -4.14
CA ARG A 195 -0.01 3.51 -5.50
C ARG A 195 1.47 3.83 -5.47
N CYS A 196 2.31 2.83 -5.74
CA CYS A 196 3.77 2.95 -5.76
C CYS A 196 4.34 3.31 -7.15
N SER A 197 3.65 2.94 -8.23
CA SER A 197 4.03 3.35 -9.61
C SER A 197 2.80 3.40 -10.52
N GLU A 198 2.98 3.49 -11.84
CA GLU A 198 1.87 3.38 -12.82
C GLU A 198 1.18 2.04 -12.79
N VAL A 199 1.97 1.00 -12.63
CA VAL A 199 1.54 -0.38 -12.82
C VAL A 199 1.44 -1.13 -11.51
N TYR A 200 1.79 -0.47 -10.41
CA TYR A 200 1.90 -1.11 -9.11
C TYR A 200 1.14 -0.36 -8.03
N VAL A 201 0.05 -1.00 -7.59
CA VAL A 201 -0.63 -0.67 -6.35
C VAL A 201 -0.27 -1.75 -5.33
N SER A 202 0.43 -1.35 -4.27
CA SER A 202 0.87 -2.26 -3.22
C SER A 202 -0.15 -2.31 -2.08
N ALA A 203 -0.30 -3.49 -1.45
CA ALA A 203 -0.82 -3.53 -0.09
C ALA A 203 0.10 -2.70 0.80
N HIS A 204 -0.44 -1.90 1.72
CA HIS A 204 0.39 -0.98 2.50
C HIS A 204 0.31 -1.27 3.99
N ASN A 205 1.47 -1.25 4.66
CA ASN A 205 1.62 -1.56 6.08
C ASN A 205 1.47 -0.33 7.01
N LYS A 206 0.83 0.73 6.53
CA LYS A 206 0.61 1.96 7.32
C LYS A 206 -0.72 2.00 8.02
N LEU A 207 -1.65 1.19 7.54
CA LEU A 207 -3.02 1.15 8.01
C LEU A 207 -3.53 -0.27 7.78
N VAL A 208 -3.40 -1.08 8.82
CA VAL A 208 -3.73 -2.51 8.81
C VAL A 208 -4.63 -2.78 10.00
N PHE A 209 -5.85 -3.18 9.74
CA PHE A 209 -6.76 -3.68 10.77
C PHE A 209 -6.86 -5.19 10.67
N THR A 210 -6.71 -5.86 11.81
CA THR A 210 -6.93 -7.29 11.97
C THR A 210 -8.08 -7.52 12.95
N GLY A 211 -9.04 -8.35 12.56
CA GLY A 211 -10.11 -8.77 13.45
C GLY A 211 -9.65 -9.79 14.48
N SER A 212 -10.48 -10.08 15.49
CA SER A 212 -10.20 -11.06 16.55
C SER A 212 -9.86 -12.45 16.00
N ASN A 213 -10.47 -12.83 14.88
CA ASN A 213 -10.30 -14.14 14.23
C ASN A 213 -9.34 -14.11 13.03
N SER A 214 -8.54 -13.06 12.87
CA SER A 214 -7.59 -12.96 11.76
C SER A 214 -6.50 -14.03 11.86
N ASP A 215 -6.24 -14.72 10.75
CA ASP A 215 -5.08 -15.61 10.61
C ASP A 215 -3.78 -14.84 10.32
N LEU A 216 -3.88 -13.58 9.89
CA LEU A 216 -2.76 -12.76 9.46
C LEU A 216 -1.66 -12.59 10.52
N PRO A 217 -1.95 -12.40 11.82
CA PRO A 217 -0.93 -12.40 12.87
C PRO A 217 -0.05 -13.66 12.88
N SER A 218 -0.63 -14.85 12.66
CA SER A 218 0.13 -16.11 12.63
C SER A 218 0.97 -16.24 11.38
N ILE A 219 0.45 -15.78 10.24
CA ILE A 219 1.16 -15.76 8.96
C ILE A 219 2.37 -14.81 9.06
N PHE A 220 2.16 -13.60 9.58
CA PHE A 220 3.22 -12.62 9.78
C PHE A 220 4.28 -13.10 10.77
N GLU A 221 3.90 -13.79 11.85
CA GLU A 221 4.86 -14.38 12.78
C GLU A 221 5.81 -15.32 12.04
N LYS A 222 5.26 -16.20 11.19
CA LYS A 222 6.05 -17.11 10.37
C LYS A 222 6.94 -16.36 9.37
N THR A 223 6.36 -15.52 8.51
CA THR A 223 7.11 -14.88 7.41
C THR A 223 8.17 -13.91 7.92
N LEU A 224 7.91 -13.20 9.02
CA LEU A 224 8.87 -12.31 9.66
C LEU A 224 10.03 -13.09 10.28
N THR A 225 9.74 -14.15 11.04
CA THR A 225 10.80 -14.98 11.64
C THR A 225 11.65 -15.66 10.57
N GLU A 226 11.05 -16.22 9.51
CA GLU A 226 11.77 -16.82 8.39
C GLU A 226 12.68 -15.81 7.69
N TYR A 227 12.17 -14.60 7.41
CA TYR A 227 12.97 -13.52 6.84
C TYR A 227 14.15 -13.16 7.74
N CYS A 228 13.90 -12.92 9.03
CA CYS A 228 14.95 -12.54 9.97
C CYS A 228 16.02 -13.62 10.09
N LEU A 229 15.65 -14.91 10.09
CA LEU A 229 16.62 -16.02 10.11
C LEU A 229 17.46 -16.09 8.83
N ASN A 230 16.80 -16.06 7.66
CA ASN A 230 17.46 -16.27 6.37
C ASN A 230 18.38 -15.11 5.99
N TYR A 231 18.03 -13.88 6.38
CA TYR A 231 18.75 -12.67 5.96
C TYR A 231 19.57 -12.02 7.07
N ASN A 232 19.67 -12.64 8.26
CA ASN A 232 20.47 -12.09 9.37
C ASN A 232 21.95 -11.86 8.99
N SER A 233 22.52 -12.78 8.21
CA SER A 233 23.92 -12.72 7.77
C SER A 233 24.12 -11.97 6.45
N ASP A 234 23.04 -11.51 5.79
CA ASP A 234 23.15 -10.80 4.53
C ASP A 234 23.28 -9.28 4.78
N PRO A 235 24.45 -8.66 4.47
CA PRO A 235 24.66 -7.24 4.70
C PRO A 235 23.74 -6.34 3.87
N TRP A 236 23.26 -6.80 2.71
CA TRP A 236 22.39 -6.00 1.85
C TRP A 236 21.04 -5.74 2.53
N HIS A 237 20.47 -6.75 3.17
CA HIS A 237 19.20 -6.64 3.89
C HIS A 237 19.28 -5.79 5.17
N LYS A 238 20.50 -5.55 5.68
CA LYS A 238 20.75 -4.66 6.83
C LYS A 238 21.18 -3.25 6.43
N ASN A 239 21.47 -3.01 5.15
CA ASN A 239 21.96 -1.72 4.65
C ASN A 239 20.88 -0.63 4.71
N ALA A 240 21.27 0.61 4.97
CA ALA A 240 20.38 1.77 5.05
C ALA A 240 19.47 1.98 3.82
N ASN A 241 19.86 1.47 2.65
CA ASN A 241 19.14 1.64 1.39
C ASN A 241 18.16 0.50 1.03
N CYS A 242 18.07 -0.56 1.85
CA CYS A 242 17.17 -1.69 1.60
C CYS A 242 15.99 -1.66 2.56
N ASN A 243 14.77 -1.99 2.10
CA ASN A 243 13.62 -2.23 2.97
C ASN A 243 12.99 -3.62 2.76
N GLY A 244 13.81 -4.66 2.84
CA GLY A 244 13.39 -6.02 2.54
C GLY A 244 12.33 -6.59 3.50
N VAL A 245 12.18 -6.06 4.72
CA VAL A 245 11.09 -6.51 5.62
C VAL A 245 9.73 -6.19 5.03
N TYR A 246 9.54 -4.99 4.49
CA TYR A 246 8.29 -4.66 3.80
C TYR A 246 8.13 -5.45 2.51
N ASP A 247 9.14 -5.41 1.64
CA ASP A 247 9.04 -5.97 0.30
C ASP A 247 8.95 -7.51 0.29
N ILE A 248 9.54 -8.18 1.28
CA ILE A 248 9.65 -9.63 1.33
C ILE A 248 8.84 -10.20 2.49
N ALA A 249 9.03 -9.78 3.74
CA ALA A 249 8.35 -10.43 4.86
C ALA A 249 6.86 -10.07 4.96
N PHE A 250 6.54 -8.77 4.92
CA PHE A 250 5.17 -8.26 5.00
C PHE A 250 4.38 -8.62 3.73
N CYS A 251 4.91 -8.28 2.56
CA CYS A 251 4.23 -8.54 1.30
C CYS A 251 4.01 -10.04 1.03
N GLU A 252 4.95 -10.90 1.43
CA GLU A 252 4.75 -12.35 1.39
C GLU A 252 3.65 -12.81 2.33
N GLY A 253 3.61 -12.28 3.55
CA GLY A 253 2.53 -12.59 4.49
C GLY A 253 1.16 -12.19 3.95
N MET A 254 1.07 -11.02 3.31
CA MET A 254 -0.15 -10.60 2.62
C MET A 254 -0.51 -11.53 1.44
N CYS A 255 0.49 -12.06 0.75
CA CYS A 255 0.29 -13.02 -0.35
C CYS A 255 -0.22 -14.36 0.17
N GLN A 256 0.35 -14.87 1.25
CA GLN A 256 -0.10 -16.11 1.90
C GLN A 256 -1.51 -15.97 2.47
N HIS A 257 -1.91 -14.77 2.90
CA HIS A 257 -3.28 -14.45 3.32
C HIS A 257 -4.25 -14.18 2.15
N GLY A 258 -3.77 -14.28 0.90
CA GLY A 258 -4.58 -14.13 -0.31
C GLY A 258 -4.97 -12.69 -0.66
N LEU A 259 -4.32 -11.69 -0.05
CA LEU A 259 -4.61 -10.26 -0.25
C LEU A 259 -3.77 -9.62 -1.35
N THR A 260 -2.62 -10.21 -1.68
CA THR A 260 -1.79 -9.78 -2.82
C THR A 260 -1.62 -10.92 -3.81
N PHE A 261 -1.30 -10.57 -5.05
CA PHE A 261 -0.74 -11.51 -6.01
C PHE A 261 0.77 -11.59 -5.81
N ARG A 262 1.40 -12.71 -6.17
CA ARG A 262 2.85 -12.76 -6.39
C ARG A 262 3.11 -12.66 -7.89
N VAL A 263 3.82 -11.63 -8.31
CA VAL A 263 4.24 -11.47 -9.70
C VAL A 263 5.76 -11.53 -9.75
N ARG A 264 6.28 -12.52 -10.47
CA ARG A 264 7.71 -12.70 -10.70
C ARG A 264 8.08 -12.13 -12.06
N VAL A 265 9.09 -11.29 -12.11
CA VAL A 265 9.60 -10.71 -13.35
C VAL A 265 11.11 -10.84 -13.43
N GLU A 266 11.61 -10.99 -14.65
CA GLU A 266 13.04 -11.02 -14.91
C GLU A 266 13.69 -9.68 -14.54
N ASP A 267 14.81 -9.76 -13.83
CA ASP A 267 15.64 -8.60 -13.54
C ASP A 267 16.39 -8.23 -14.83
N LYS A 268 15.88 -7.20 -15.52
CA LYS A 268 16.48 -6.69 -16.76
C LYS A 268 17.90 -6.16 -16.59
N TYR A 269 18.33 -5.87 -15.35
CA TYR A 269 19.68 -5.39 -15.04
C TYR A 269 20.63 -6.51 -14.67
N ASN A 270 20.11 -7.56 -14.03
CA ASN A 270 20.86 -8.75 -13.67
C ASN A 270 20.30 -9.96 -14.41
N LYS A 271 20.70 -10.13 -15.68
CA LYS A 271 20.27 -11.26 -16.52
C LYS A 271 20.43 -12.59 -15.78
N GLY A 272 19.34 -13.37 -15.72
CA GLY A 272 19.28 -14.65 -15.01
C GLY A 272 18.80 -14.55 -13.55
N LYS A 273 18.59 -13.34 -13.03
CA LYS A 273 17.86 -13.12 -11.78
C LYS A 273 16.42 -12.73 -12.07
N THR A 274 15.56 -12.95 -11.10
CA THR A 274 14.19 -12.43 -11.11
C THR A 274 13.90 -11.81 -9.75
N PHE A 275 12.95 -10.89 -9.72
CA PHE A 275 12.41 -10.38 -8.47
C PHE A 275 10.90 -10.58 -8.42
N ASP A 276 10.40 -10.75 -7.20
CA ASP A 276 8.97 -10.81 -6.92
C ASP A 276 8.49 -9.43 -6.47
N PHE A 277 7.31 -9.04 -6.94
CA PHE A 277 6.54 -7.93 -6.37
C PHE A 277 5.10 -8.37 -6.12
N TYR A 278 4.41 -7.63 -5.25
CA TYR A 278 3.18 -8.11 -4.61
C TYR A 278 1.98 -7.17 -4.78
N PRO A 279 1.34 -7.13 -5.98
CA PRO A 279 0.21 -6.22 -6.22
C PRO A 279 -0.97 -6.52 -5.31
N ALA A 280 -1.60 -5.47 -4.77
CA ALA A 280 -2.84 -5.59 -4.01
C ALA A 280 -3.95 -6.21 -4.88
N LYS A 281 -4.63 -7.21 -4.34
CA LYS A 281 -5.85 -7.77 -4.93
C LYS A 281 -7.03 -6.86 -4.57
N LEU A 282 -7.10 -5.70 -5.19
CA LEU A 282 -8.08 -4.65 -4.85
C LEU A 282 -9.55 -5.07 -5.00
N GLN A 283 -9.85 -6.18 -5.69
CA GLN A 283 -11.21 -6.73 -5.76
C GLN A 283 -11.63 -7.37 -4.42
N ASP A 284 -10.67 -7.69 -3.55
CA ASP A 284 -10.96 -8.19 -2.22
C ASP A 284 -11.68 -7.10 -1.39
N PRO A 285 -12.85 -7.41 -0.81
CA PRO A 285 -13.66 -6.42 -0.08
C PRO A 285 -12.95 -5.88 1.17
N ARG A 286 -11.90 -6.55 1.66
CA ARG A 286 -11.12 -6.09 2.82
C ARG A 286 -10.28 -4.85 2.52
N TYR A 287 -10.01 -4.51 1.25
CA TYR A 287 -9.44 -3.20 0.88
C TYR A 287 -10.49 -2.09 0.97
N LYS A 288 -10.85 -1.70 2.19
CA LYS A 288 -11.93 -0.75 2.52
C LYS A 288 -11.47 0.48 3.30
N LEU A 289 -10.21 0.55 3.74
CA LEU A 289 -9.69 1.70 4.52
C LEU A 289 -9.15 2.84 3.64
N MET A 290 -9.08 2.64 2.33
CA MET A 290 -8.53 3.60 1.36
C MET A 290 -9.20 4.99 1.38
N PRO A 291 -10.53 5.14 1.55
CA PRO A 291 -11.15 6.46 1.65
C PRO A 291 -10.70 7.30 2.86
N LEU A 292 -10.17 6.66 3.90
CA LEU A 292 -9.84 7.30 5.18
C LEU A 292 -8.47 7.97 5.18
N VAL A 293 -7.70 7.86 4.09
CA VAL A 293 -6.33 8.39 4.00
C VAL A 293 -6.03 8.87 2.59
N ILE A 294 -5.25 9.96 2.50
CA ILE A 294 -4.67 10.40 1.22
C ILE A 294 -3.21 9.95 1.20
N ALA A 295 -2.89 8.95 0.39
CA ALA A 295 -1.55 8.41 0.31
C ALA A 295 -0.58 9.42 -0.34
N CYS A 296 0.34 9.96 0.47
CA CYS A 296 1.43 10.82 0.01
C CYS A 296 2.75 10.05 0.03
N GLN A 297 3.22 9.62 -1.13
CA GLN A 297 4.54 9.00 -1.25
C GLN A 297 5.61 10.09 -1.33
N ARG A 298 6.36 10.27 -0.23
CA ARG A 298 7.59 11.07 -0.23
C ARG A 298 8.76 10.12 -0.48
N GLU A 299 9.39 10.21 -1.64
CA GLU A 299 10.56 9.40 -2.02
C GLU A 299 11.85 9.91 -1.34
N SER A 300 11.80 10.25 -0.05
CA SER A 300 12.91 10.88 0.69
C SER A 300 14.15 9.99 0.86
N TRP A 301 14.05 8.72 0.46
CA TRP A 301 15.13 7.73 0.48
C TRP A 301 15.95 7.70 -0.82
N ARG A 302 15.56 8.44 -1.86
CA ARG A 302 16.36 8.56 -3.09
C ARG A 302 17.56 9.49 -2.86
N ALA A 303 18.73 8.90 -2.57
CA ALA A 303 19.99 9.61 -2.62
C ALA A 303 20.28 10.12 -4.05
N GLY A 304 20.73 11.37 -4.19
CA GLY A 304 21.16 11.93 -5.48
C GLY A 304 20.10 12.64 -6.32
N MET A 305 18.90 12.92 -5.78
CA MET A 305 17.97 13.81 -6.48
C MET A 305 18.53 15.23 -6.56
N ALA A 306 18.36 15.87 -7.72
CA ALA A 306 18.64 17.28 -7.89
C ALA A 306 17.92 18.10 -6.79
N PRO A 307 18.49 19.23 -6.35
CA PRO A 307 17.81 20.09 -5.39
C PRO A 307 16.39 20.42 -5.90
N PRO A 308 15.37 20.35 -5.04
CA PRO A 308 14.00 20.61 -5.45
C PRO A 308 13.88 22.01 -6.08
N ASP A 309 13.02 22.16 -7.10
CA ASP A 309 12.76 23.46 -7.73
C ASP A 309 12.45 24.51 -6.65
N PRO A 310 13.00 25.74 -6.73
CA PRO A 310 12.73 26.80 -5.75
C PRO A 310 11.26 27.04 -5.43
N VAL A 311 10.36 26.85 -6.41
CA VAL A 311 8.90 26.88 -6.21
C VAL A 311 8.47 25.80 -5.23
N VAL A 312 8.96 24.56 -5.39
CA VAL A 312 8.64 23.45 -4.50
C VAL A 312 9.19 23.72 -3.10
N VAL A 313 10.39 24.27 -3.00
CA VAL A 313 10.98 24.68 -1.71
C VAL A 313 10.09 25.71 -1.01
N GLU A 314 9.63 26.74 -1.73
CA GLU A 314 8.72 27.75 -1.20
C GLU A 314 7.38 27.14 -0.76
N LEU A 315 6.72 26.36 -1.63
CA LEU A 315 5.41 25.77 -1.33
C LEU A 315 5.44 24.76 -0.17
N THR A 316 6.60 24.15 0.09
CA THR A 316 6.77 23.14 1.15
C THR A 316 7.39 23.69 2.43
N GLY A 317 7.58 25.02 2.53
CA GLY A 317 8.09 25.68 3.73
C GLY A 317 9.59 25.50 3.97
N GLY A 318 10.34 25.22 2.91
CA GLY A 318 11.79 25.10 2.94
C GLY A 318 12.54 26.42 2.73
N LEU A 319 11.84 27.51 2.42
CA LEU A 319 12.45 28.81 2.14
C LEU A 319 12.83 29.53 3.44
N THR A 320 14.12 29.80 3.62
CA THR A 320 14.65 30.60 4.72
C THR A 320 14.55 32.09 4.37
N LEU A 321 13.94 32.86 5.27
CA LEU A 321 13.79 34.31 5.20
C LEU A 321 15.09 35.01 5.65
N ALA A 322 15.22 36.31 5.35
CA ALA A 322 16.42 37.09 5.68
C ALA A 322 16.75 37.14 7.18
N ASN A 323 15.76 36.90 8.04
CA ASN A 323 15.91 36.82 9.49
C ASN A 323 16.20 35.39 10.00
N ASN A 324 16.55 34.45 9.11
CA ASN A 324 16.73 33.01 9.37
C ASN A 324 15.46 32.23 9.75
N ASP A 325 14.29 32.85 9.75
CA ASP A 325 13.04 32.11 9.94
C ASP A 325 12.69 31.29 8.69
N LYS A 326 12.04 30.14 8.88
CA LYS A 326 11.48 29.40 7.75
C LYS A 326 10.09 29.92 7.44
N LYS A 327 9.85 30.25 6.16
CA LYS A 327 8.50 30.50 5.68
C LYS A 327 7.68 29.21 5.88
N PRO A 328 6.47 29.27 6.47
CA PRO A 328 5.65 28.08 6.61
C PRO A 328 5.26 27.52 5.24
N ALA A 329 4.97 26.21 5.20
CA ALA A 329 4.41 25.60 4.00
C ALA A 329 3.05 26.22 3.68
N LEU A 330 2.75 26.36 2.38
CA LEU A 330 1.40 26.73 1.97
C LEU A 330 0.54 25.46 2.04
N GLU A 331 -0.53 25.52 2.83
CA GLU A 331 -1.46 24.41 3.07
C GLU A 331 -2.90 24.94 3.05
N VAL A 332 -3.85 24.07 2.73
CA VAL A 332 -5.28 24.36 2.86
C VAL A 332 -5.90 23.45 3.91
N GLU A 333 -6.73 24.03 4.76
CA GLU A 333 -7.50 23.25 5.73
C GLU A 333 -8.82 22.80 5.12
N ILE A 334 -9.07 21.49 5.13
CA ILE A 334 -10.37 20.91 4.79
C ILE A 334 -10.77 19.99 5.95
N ASN A 335 -11.91 20.28 6.57
CA ASN A 335 -12.46 19.51 7.70
C ASN A 335 -11.44 19.32 8.85
N GLY A 336 -10.65 20.35 9.17
CA GLY A 336 -9.64 20.29 10.23
C GLY A 336 -8.37 19.51 9.89
N VAL A 337 -8.13 19.25 8.59
CA VAL A 337 -6.95 18.56 8.08
C VAL A 337 -6.20 19.45 7.09
N GLN A 338 -4.88 19.56 7.26
CA GLN A 338 -4.01 20.37 6.41
C GLN A 338 -3.53 19.58 5.20
N TYR A 339 -3.72 20.15 4.01
CA TYR A 339 -3.30 19.57 2.74
C TYR A 339 -2.37 20.53 1.99
N GLY A 340 -1.09 20.14 1.84
CA GLY A 340 -0.09 20.87 1.07
C GLY A 340 0.27 20.29 -0.30
N TYR A 341 1.37 20.80 -0.88
CA TYR A 341 1.90 20.47 -2.21
C TYR A 341 1.96 18.96 -2.52
N TYR A 342 2.48 18.15 -1.58
CA TYR A 342 2.64 16.72 -1.81
C TYR A 342 1.31 15.97 -1.91
N HIS A 343 0.25 16.46 -1.27
CA HIS A 343 -1.10 15.90 -1.44
C HIS A 343 -1.61 16.20 -2.84
N PHE A 344 -1.49 17.46 -3.29
CA PHE A 344 -1.86 17.87 -4.65
C PHE A 344 -1.11 17.04 -5.71
N LYS A 345 0.23 16.97 -5.61
CA LYS A 345 1.07 16.19 -6.54
C LYS A 345 0.66 14.71 -6.57
N SER A 346 0.42 14.10 -5.40
CA SER A 346 0.03 12.69 -5.31
C SER A 346 -1.34 12.44 -5.93
N LEU A 347 -2.32 13.30 -5.68
CA LEU A 347 -3.66 13.20 -6.26
C LEU A 347 -3.63 13.38 -7.78
N VAL A 348 -2.92 14.38 -8.29
CA VAL A 348 -2.74 14.54 -9.75
C VAL A 348 -2.19 13.25 -10.35
N ARG A 349 -1.15 12.65 -9.76
CA ARG A 349 -0.60 11.37 -10.24
C ARG A 349 -1.64 10.25 -10.24
N VAL A 350 -2.39 10.11 -9.15
CA VAL A 350 -3.47 9.11 -9.01
C VAL A 350 -4.50 9.24 -10.13
N PHE A 351 -5.03 10.44 -10.37
CA PHE A 351 -6.09 10.67 -11.35
C PHE A 351 -5.61 10.70 -12.81
N THR A 352 -4.37 11.12 -13.08
CA THR A 352 -3.85 11.32 -14.46
C THR A 352 -2.98 10.19 -15.00
N ASN A 353 -2.82 9.14 -14.21
CA ASN A 353 -1.99 7.98 -14.53
C ASN A 353 -0.53 8.33 -14.89
N LEU A 354 0.09 9.27 -14.17
CA LEU A 354 1.49 9.61 -14.38
C LEU A 354 2.46 8.54 -13.83
N PRO A 355 3.57 8.25 -14.54
CA PRO A 355 4.63 7.43 -14.00
C PRO A 355 5.40 8.06 -12.88
N SER A 356 5.51 7.30 -11.78
CA SER A 356 6.71 7.32 -10.95
C SER A 356 7.38 5.97 -11.15
N TRP A 357 8.36 5.89 -12.05
CA TRP A 357 9.38 4.86 -11.93
C TRP A 357 10.65 5.50 -11.37
N HIS A 358 11.60 4.66 -10.98
CA HIS A 358 12.88 4.94 -10.32
C HIS A 358 13.86 5.81 -11.12
N ALA A 359 13.37 6.74 -11.94
CA ALA A 359 14.17 7.56 -12.83
C ALA A 359 13.81 9.04 -12.73
N ASP A 360 14.85 9.87 -12.89
CA ASP A 360 14.74 11.32 -13.08
C ASP A 360 13.54 11.72 -13.93
N GLU A 361 12.76 12.66 -13.42
CA GLU A 361 11.58 13.27 -14.06
C GLU A 361 11.87 13.87 -15.46
N THR A 362 13.14 13.89 -15.89
CA THR A 362 13.61 14.41 -17.19
C THR A 362 13.93 13.34 -18.24
N LYS A 363 13.87 12.04 -17.93
CA LYS A 363 14.19 10.98 -18.90
C LYS A 363 13.06 9.98 -19.05
N GLN A 364 12.26 10.13 -20.12
CA GLN A 364 11.33 9.14 -20.69
C GLN A 364 11.97 7.77 -21.04
N ARG A 365 13.26 7.53 -20.73
CA ARG A 365 14.01 6.35 -21.15
C ARG A 365 13.65 5.05 -20.42
N TYR A 366 12.75 5.08 -19.43
CA TYR A 366 12.51 3.94 -18.53
C TYR A 366 11.11 3.32 -18.65
N SER A 367 10.25 3.83 -19.55
CA SER A 367 8.94 3.21 -19.84
C SER A 367 9.03 1.81 -20.47
N SER A 368 10.22 1.37 -20.89
CA SER A 368 10.47 0.04 -21.45
C SER A 368 10.65 -1.07 -20.41
N GLN A 369 10.81 -0.74 -19.12
CA GLN A 369 10.94 -1.75 -18.06
C GLN A 369 9.67 -2.60 -17.91
N THR A 370 8.50 -2.00 -18.16
CA THR A 370 7.17 -2.62 -18.07
C THR A 370 6.31 -2.35 -19.30
N LYS A 371 6.94 -2.26 -20.49
CA LYS A 371 6.20 -2.34 -21.76
C LYS A 371 5.30 -3.58 -21.85
N ASP A 372 5.61 -4.60 -21.05
CA ASP A 372 4.65 -5.59 -20.61
C ASP A 372 3.75 -4.95 -19.55
N TYR A 373 2.78 -4.17 -20.00
CA TYR A 373 1.62 -3.86 -19.18
C TYR A 373 1.14 -5.20 -18.64
N PHE A 374 1.31 -5.47 -17.34
CA PHE A 374 0.43 -6.44 -16.72
C PHE A 374 -0.97 -5.95 -17.07
N THR A 375 -1.72 -6.71 -17.85
CA THR A 375 -2.96 -6.24 -18.47
C THR A 375 -3.97 -5.75 -17.43
N GLY A 376 -3.76 -6.09 -16.15
CA GLY A 376 -4.51 -5.59 -15.01
C GLY A 376 -3.97 -4.32 -14.32
N ALA A 377 -2.92 -3.66 -14.80
CA ALA A 377 -2.36 -2.45 -14.19
C ALA A 377 -3.33 -1.26 -14.27
N GLU A 378 -3.87 -0.99 -15.46
CA GLU A 378 -4.90 0.02 -15.66
C GLU A 378 -6.17 -0.31 -14.87
N TYR A 379 -6.54 -1.60 -14.84
CA TYR A 379 -7.66 -2.10 -14.04
C TYR A 379 -7.44 -1.87 -12.53
N ALA A 380 -6.24 -2.17 -12.01
CA ALA A 380 -5.89 -1.93 -10.61
C ALA A 380 -5.89 -0.44 -10.27
N ARG A 381 -5.44 0.43 -11.18
CA ARG A 381 -5.52 1.89 -11.02
C ARG A 381 -6.97 2.35 -10.93
N ASN A 382 -7.81 1.95 -11.87
CA ASN A 382 -9.22 2.37 -11.91
C ASN A 382 -9.95 1.90 -10.65
N LEU A 383 -9.71 0.67 -10.23
CA LEU A 383 -10.26 0.14 -8.99
C LEU A 383 -9.71 0.89 -7.76
N PHE A 384 -8.42 1.23 -7.74
CA PHE A 384 -7.81 2.03 -6.68
C PHE A 384 -8.47 3.40 -6.56
N VAL A 385 -8.67 4.11 -7.67
CA VAL A 385 -9.34 5.41 -7.73
C VAL A 385 -10.81 5.31 -7.28
N SER A 386 -11.53 4.27 -7.72
CA SER A 386 -12.93 4.06 -7.35
C SER A 386 -13.15 3.83 -5.84
N LYS A 387 -12.08 3.43 -5.13
CA LYS A 387 -12.08 3.23 -3.68
C LYS A 387 -11.60 4.44 -2.88
N GLN A 388 -11.29 5.57 -3.53
CA GLN A 388 -10.95 6.83 -2.85
C GLN A 388 -12.22 7.64 -2.57
N ASP A 389 -12.16 8.53 -1.56
CA ASP A 389 -13.13 9.62 -1.43
C ASP A 389 -12.87 10.66 -2.55
N THR A 390 -13.47 10.41 -3.71
CA THR A 390 -13.27 11.23 -4.90
C THR A 390 -13.69 12.68 -4.65
N HIS A 391 -14.73 12.93 -3.86
CA HIS A 391 -15.18 14.28 -3.56
C HIS A 391 -14.14 15.06 -2.75
N LEU A 392 -13.60 14.45 -1.70
CA LEU A 392 -12.51 15.04 -0.94
C LEU A 392 -11.27 15.25 -1.82
N CYS A 393 -10.90 14.26 -2.65
CA CYS A 393 -9.77 14.41 -3.56
C CYS A 393 -9.93 15.63 -4.49
N MET A 394 -11.11 15.81 -5.08
CA MET A 394 -11.38 16.98 -5.94
C MET A 394 -11.38 18.29 -5.14
N LYS A 395 -11.90 18.30 -3.91
CA LYS A 395 -11.80 19.46 -3.01
C LYS A 395 -10.36 19.85 -2.70
N ILE A 396 -9.49 18.88 -2.41
CA ILE A 396 -8.07 19.13 -2.17
C ILE A 396 -7.42 19.74 -3.41
N LEU A 397 -7.65 19.15 -4.59
CA LEU A 397 -7.09 19.66 -5.85
C LEU A 397 -7.52 21.10 -6.13
N VAL A 398 -8.81 21.41 -6.03
CA VAL A 398 -9.36 22.75 -6.29
C VAL A 398 -8.87 23.76 -5.26
N ASN A 399 -9.03 23.47 -3.97
CA ASN A 399 -8.72 24.43 -2.91
C ASN A 399 -7.23 24.75 -2.87
N TYR A 400 -6.37 23.73 -3.00
CA TYR A 400 -4.94 23.94 -2.99
C TYR A 400 -4.46 24.76 -4.19
N TYR A 401 -4.93 24.43 -5.40
CA TYR A 401 -4.58 25.18 -6.61
C TYR A 401 -5.01 26.66 -6.50
N ASN A 402 -6.24 26.91 -6.06
CA ASN A 402 -6.77 28.27 -5.92
C ASN A 402 -6.08 29.05 -4.79
N ALA A 403 -5.66 28.39 -3.71
CA ALA A 403 -4.88 29.04 -2.66
C ALA A 403 -3.51 29.49 -3.17
N VAL A 404 -2.83 28.66 -3.98
CA VAL A 404 -1.55 29.01 -4.61
C VAL A 404 -1.74 30.15 -5.63
N LEU A 405 -2.81 30.11 -6.43
CA LEU A 405 -3.15 31.18 -7.36
C LEU A 405 -3.39 32.51 -6.63
N LYS A 406 -4.19 32.50 -5.56
CA LYS A 406 -4.44 33.70 -4.75
C LYS A 406 -3.15 34.24 -4.14
N ALA A 407 -2.36 33.39 -3.47
CA ALA A 407 -1.09 33.80 -2.87
C ALA A 407 -0.09 34.35 -3.92
N ALA A 408 -0.09 33.79 -5.14
CA ALA A 408 0.70 34.30 -6.25
C ALA A 408 0.25 35.69 -6.73
N LEU A 409 -1.07 35.92 -6.85
CA LEU A 409 -1.64 37.20 -7.28
C LEU A 409 -1.53 38.29 -6.21
N ASP A 410 -1.62 37.91 -4.94
CA ASP A 410 -1.48 38.80 -3.78
C ASP A 410 0.01 39.17 -3.50
N GLY A 411 0.95 38.60 -4.25
CA GLY A 411 2.39 38.83 -4.07
C GLY A 411 2.98 38.15 -2.83
N GLU A 412 2.26 37.20 -2.22
CA GLU A 412 2.70 36.46 -1.04
C GLU A 412 3.76 35.39 -1.40
N LEU A 413 3.84 34.97 -2.66
CA LEU A 413 4.84 34.02 -3.15
C LEU A 413 5.97 34.74 -3.87
N LYS A 414 7.22 34.45 -3.49
CA LYS A 414 8.43 34.99 -4.12
C LYS A 414 8.50 34.63 -5.60
N GLU A 415 8.10 33.40 -5.94
CA GLU A 415 8.07 32.95 -7.34
C GLU A 415 6.78 33.39 -8.08
N GLY A 416 5.82 34.01 -7.39
CA GLY A 416 4.61 34.59 -7.96
C GLY A 416 3.85 33.62 -8.89
N ALA A 417 3.50 34.10 -10.09
CA ALA A 417 2.77 33.33 -11.10
C ALA A 417 3.50 32.04 -11.55
N ARG A 418 4.82 31.96 -11.39
CA ARG A 418 5.59 30.73 -11.69
C ARG A 418 5.12 29.56 -10.81
N SER A 419 4.73 29.82 -9.56
CA SER A 419 4.21 28.79 -8.66
C SER A 419 2.97 28.12 -9.21
N VAL A 420 2.05 28.91 -9.77
CA VAL A 420 0.81 28.40 -10.38
C VAL A 420 1.12 27.63 -11.66
N LYS A 421 2.06 28.13 -12.47
CA LYS A 421 2.52 27.45 -13.68
C LYS A 421 3.10 26.06 -13.38
N ILE A 422 3.93 25.92 -12.35
CA ILE A 422 4.49 24.63 -11.93
C ILE A 422 3.38 23.67 -11.51
N LEU A 423 2.36 24.13 -10.77
CA LEU A 423 1.23 23.28 -10.41
C LEU A 423 0.41 22.83 -11.62
N ALA A 424 0.12 23.73 -12.56
CA ALA A 424 -0.58 23.39 -13.80
C ALA A 424 0.19 22.33 -14.61
N GLN A 425 1.52 22.45 -14.66
CA GLN A 425 2.42 21.53 -15.37
C GLN A 425 2.54 20.14 -14.71
N LEU A 426 2.13 19.98 -13.44
CA LEU A 426 2.01 18.65 -12.84
C LEU A 426 0.92 17.81 -13.52
N ILE A 427 -0.08 18.45 -14.13
CA ILE A 427 -1.11 17.76 -14.90
C ILE A 427 -0.53 17.44 -16.29
N PRO A 428 -0.37 16.15 -16.65
CA PRO A 428 0.25 15.76 -17.91
C PRO A 428 -0.65 16.06 -19.10
N ASN A 429 -0.04 16.36 -20.24
CA ASN A 429 -0.76 16.45 -21.51
C ASN A 429 -1.04 15.05 -22.08
N ASN A 430 -1.98 14.34 -21.48
CA ASN A 430 -2.48 13.04 -21.91
C ASN A 430 -4.01 12.97 -21.74
N ALA A 431 -4.65 11.87 -22.14
CA ALA A 431 -6.11 11.72 -22.07
C ALA A 431 -6.67 11.90 -20.64
N ALA A 432 -6.03 11.29 -19.63
CA ALA A 432 -6.47 11.38 -18.24
C ALA A 432 -6.23 12.77 -17.63
N GLY A 433 -5.15 13.44 -18.02
CA GLY A 433 -4.88 14.84 -17.70
C GLY A 433 -5.93 15.78 -18.31
N ASN A 434 -6.28 15.58 -19.59
CA ASN A 434 -7.35 16.34 -20.25
C ASN A 434 -8.69 16.14 -19.54
N GLN A 435 -9.03 14.91 -19.16
CA GLN A 435 -10.24 14.64 -18.40
C GLN A 435 -10.24 15.36 -17.05
N LEU A 436 -9.13 15.30 -16.30
CA LEU A 436 -8.99 16.02 -15.04
C LEU A 436 -9.11 17.54 -15.24
N CYS A 437 -8.51 18.11 -16.29
CA CYS A 437 -8.62 19.53 -16.60
C CYS A 437 -10.05 19.94 -16.98
N ILE A 438 -10.77 19.12 -17.74
CA ILE A 438 -12.18 19.39 -18.06
C ILE A 438 -13.03 19.38 -16.77
N ILE A 439 -12.75 18.44 -15.86
CA ILE A 439 -13.45 18.33 -14.57
C ILE A 439 -13.18 19.54 -13.66
N LEU A 440 -11.92 19.97 -13.56
CA LEU A 440 -11.51 21.00 -12.60
C LEU A 440 -11.55 22.42 -13.17
N PHE A 441 -11.16 22.61 -14.43
CA PHE A 441 -10.95 23.94 -15.02
C PHE A 441 -11.94 24.26 -16.14
N ARG A 442 -12.63 23.26 -16.71
CA ARG A 442 -13.49 23.41 -17.91
C ARG A 442 -12.71 23.79 -19.17
N CYS A 443 -11.46 23.32 -19.26
CA CYS A 443 -10.60 23.48 -20.44
C CYS A 443 -9.74 22.22 -20.63
N THR A 444 -9.03 22.16 -21.74
CA THR A 444 -8.00 21.15 -22.02
C THR A 444 -6.73 21.43 -21.23
N VAL A 445 -5.84 20.43 -21.14
CA VAL A 445 -4.51 20.61 -20.51
C VAL A 445 -3.70 21.66 -21.26
N SER A 446 -3.75 21.67 -22.60
CA SER A 446 -3.01 22.64 -23.40
C SER A 446 -3.44 24.07 -23.08
N GLU A 447 -4.75 24.32 -22.97
CA GLU A 447 -5.29 25.63 -22.61
C GLU A 447 -4.88 26.03 -21.19
N LEU A 448 -4.94 25.12 -20.22
CA LEU A 448 -4.48 25.38 -18.85
C LEU A 448 -2.98 25.69 -18.80
N HIS A 449 -2.16 24.97 -19.56
CA HIS A 449 -0.71 25.21 -19.62
C HIS A 449 -0.38 26.58 -20.25
N SER A 450 -1.18 27.01 -21.24
CA SER A 450 -1.07 28.34 -21.84
C SER A 450 -1.61 29.46 -20.95
N ASN A 451 -2.60 29.17 -20.10
CA ASN A 451 -3.20 30.12 -19.16
C ASN A 451 -3.35 29.50 -17.75
N PRO A 452 -2.26 29.40 -16.97
CA PRO A 452 -2.30 28.77 -15.65
C PRO A 452 -2.99 29.65 -14.58
N LEU A 453 -3.48 30.85 -14.91
CA LEU A 453 -4.16 31.72 -13.94
C LEU A 453 -5.67 31.45 -13.86
N GLN A 454 -6.14 30.38 -14.49
CA GLN A 454 -7.54 29.98 -14.48
C GLN A 454 -7.94 29.37 -13.14
N LEU A 455 -9.08 29.80 -12.59
CA LEU A 455 -9.63 29.24 -11.35
C LEU A 455 -10.07 27.78 -11.54
N ALA A 456 -9.63 26.92 -10.62
CA ALA A 456 -10.18 25.59 -10.47
C ALA A 456 -11.58 25.67 -9.84
N LYS A 457 -12.48 24.77 -10.24
CA LYS A 457 -13.87 24.69 -9.79
C LYS A 457 -14.19 23.26 -9.39
N LEU A 458 -15.02 23.10 -8.37
CA LEU A 458 -15.54 21.78 -8.03
C LEU A 458 -16.43 21.23 -9.16
N PRO A 459 -16.49 19.90 -9.33
CA PRO A 459 -17.46 19.27 -10.22
C PRO A 459 -18.90 19.66 -9.83
N VAL A 460 -19.74 20.01 -10.79
CA VAL A 460 -21.17 20.28 -10.54
C VAL A 460 -21.89 18.96 -10.27
N GLU A 461 -22.79 18.91 -9.29
CA GLU A 461 -23.48 17.67 -8.85
C GLU A 461 -24.17 16.90 -9.99
N HIS A 462 -24.66 17.56 -11.04
CA HIS A 462 -25.27 16.89 -12.21
C HIS A 462 -24.27 16.14 -13.12
N LEU A 463 -22.97 16.38 -12.97
CA LEU A 463 -21.90 15.59 -13.59
C LEU A 463 -21.57 14.33 -12.76
N GLN A 464 -22.04 14.25 -11.50
CA GLN A 464 -21.83 13.06 -10.65
C GLN A 464 -22.60 11.82 -11.15
N SER A 465 -23.73 12.01 -11.83
CA SER A 465 -24.56 10.91 -12.34
C SER A 465 -24.28 10.53 -13.79
N SER A 466 -23.66 11.39 -14.59
CA SER A 466 -23.49 11.18 -16.05
C SER A 466 -22.04 11.19 -16.55
N SER A 467 -21.08 11.73 -15.77
CA SER A 467 -19.64 11.77 -16.16
C SER A 467 -18.69 11.22 -15.09
N LEU A 468 -19.15 11.18 -13.84
CA LEU A 468 -18.74 10.20 -12.82
C LEU A 468 -19.72 9.02 -12.81
N ALA A 469 -20.45 8.80 -13.92
CA ALA A 469 -20.78 7.44 -14.29
C ALA A 469 -19.51 6.66 -14.00
N ILE A 470 -19.65 5.69 -13.09
CA ILE A 470 -18.73 4.59 -12.88
C ILE A 470 -17.94 4.44 -14.17
N VAL A 471 -16.62 4.25 -14.09
CA VAL A 471 -15.89 3.65 -15.21
C VAL A 471 -16.56 2.29 -15.46
N HIS A 472 -17.73 2.30 -16.10
CA HIS A 472 -18.49 1.21 -16.65
C HIS A 472 -17.87 1.07 -18.02
N VAL A 473 -16.59 0.73 -18.00
CA VAL A 473 -16.15 -0.21 -18.99
C VAL A 473 -16.83 -1.50 -18.53
N ALA A 474 -17.80 -1.97 -19.31
CA ALA A 474 -18.16 -3.37 -19.24
C ALA A 474 -16.88 -4.15 -19.58
N VAL A 475 -16.08 -4.47 -18.57
CA VAL A 475 -14.87 -5.28 -18.73
C VAL A 475 -15.29 -6.68 -18.36
N THR A 476 -15.62 -7.46 -19.38
CA THR A 476 -15.68 -8.90 -19.28
C THR A 476 -14.35 -9.43 -18.72
N PRO A 477 -14.36 -10.39 -17.77
CA PRO A 477 -13.15 -11.08 -17.33
C PRO A 477 -12.34 -11.53 -18.55
N THR A 478 -11.01 -11.50 -18.48
CA THR A 478 -10.23 -12.15 -19.55
C THR A 478 -10.64 -13.60 -19.64
N TYR A 479 -10.67 -14.18 -20.85
CA TYR A 479 -11.15 -15.54 -21.09
C TYR A 479 -10.56 -16.58 -20.10
N LEU A 480 -9.28 -16.44 -19.70
CA LEU A 480 -8.66 -17.32 -18.69
C LEU A 480 -9.29 -17.21 -17.29
N GLN A 481 -9.73 -16.01 -16.88
CA GLN A 481 -10.50 -15.81 -15.65
C GLN A 481 -11.94 -16.33 -15.78
N THR A 482 -12.48 -16.39 -17.00
CA THR A 482 -13.83 -16.91 -17.29
C THR A 482 -13.87 -18.43 -17.40
N VAL A 483 -12.80 -19.05 -17.95
CA VAL A 483 -12.79 -20.47 -18.35
C VAL A 483 -11.94 -21.33 -17.42
N ALA A 484 -11.00 -20.74 -16.67
CA ALA A 484 -10.18 -21.45 -15.69
C ALA A 484 -9.96 -20.64 -14.39
N PRO A 485 -11.03 -20.28 -13.64
CA PRO A 485 -10.93 -19.47 -12.43
C PRO A 485 -10.07 -20.12 -11.31
N ASN A 486 -9.89 -21.45 -11.36
CA ASN A 486 -9.06 -22.21 -10.40
C ASN A 486 -7.56 -22.21 -10.71
N CYS A 487 -7.14 -21.65 -11.86
CA CYS A 487 -5.71 -21.50 -12.19
C CYS A 487 -5.07 -20.28 -11.52
N VAL A 488 -5.86 -19.40 -10.89
CA VAL A 488 -5.36 -18.21 -10.19
C VAL A 488 -5.60 -18.37 -8.69
N GLY A 489 -4.76 -19.19 -8.06
CA GLY A 489 -4.67 -19.29 -6.61
C GLY A 489 -5.35 -20.52 -6.01
N LYS A 490 -4.53 -21.54 -5.72
CA LYS A 490 -4.63 -22.47 -4.58
C LYS A 490 -3.48 -23.47 -4.67
N GLY A 491 -2.25 -23.01 -4.38
CA GLY A 491 -1.06 -23.86 -4.29
C GLY A 491 0.23 -23.02 -4.27
N PRO A 492 1.26 -23.40 -3.48
CA PRO A 492 2.51 -22.67 -3.41
C PRO A 492 3.33 -22.95 -4.68
N TYR A 493 3.22 -22.09 -5.68
CA TYR A 493 4.08 -22.15 -6.87
C TYR A 493 5.38 -21.40 -6.59
N SER A 494 6.46 -22.16 -6.35
CA SER A 494 7.84 -21.67 -6.36
C SER A 494 8.40 -21.81 -7.77
N PHE A 495 8.93 -20.72 -8.31
CA PHE A 495 9.38 -20.59 -9.70
C PHE A 495 10.92 -20.55 -9.81
N PHE A 496 11.70 -21.48 -9.23
CA PHE A 496 13.06 -21.88 -9.72
C PHE A 496 13.40 -23.24 -9.06
N VAL A 497 14.06 -24.24 -9.66
CA VAL A 497 15.15 -24.30 -10.66
C VAL A 497 15.07 -25.67 -11.42
N PRO A 498 16.04 -26.05 -12.28
CA PRO A 498 15.97 -26.16 -13.74
C PRO A 498 15.58 -27.57 -14.25
N SER A 499 14.60 -27.63 -15.15
CA SER A 499 14.49 -28.61 -16.25
C SER A 499 13.12 -28.42 -16.88
N MET A 500 13.09 -28.19 -18.19
CA MET A 500 11.84 -27.93 -18.95
C MET A 500 10.84 -29.11 -18.89
N ASN A 501 11.21 -30.28 -18.36
CA ASN A 501 10.41 -31.49 -18.41
C ASN A 501 9.26 -31.59 -17.38
N ARG A 502 9.05 -30.59 -16.51
CA ARG A 502 8.04 -30.64 -15.42
C ARG A 502 6.84 -29.72 -15.58
N LEU A 503 6.97 -28.61 -16.32
CA LEU A 503 5.85 -27.70 -16.59
C LEU A 503 4.83 -28.34 -17.54
N GLU A 504 5.32 -29.12 -18.50
CA GLU A 504 4.52 -29.89 -19.45
C GLU A 504 3.62 -30.90 -18.72
N LYS A 505 4.12 -31.60 -17.69
CA LYS A 505 3.29 -32.54 -16.89
C LYS A 505 2.22 -31.90 -16.00
N LEU A 506 2.23 -30.58 -15.80
CA LEU A 506 1.38 -29.88 -14.82
C LEU A 506 0.20 -29.11 -15.44
N MET A 507 0.15 -28.97 -16.76
CA MET A 507 -1.11 -28.65 -17.43
C MET A 507 -1.99 -29.90 -17.34
N MET A 508 -3.01 -29.90 -16.45
CA MET A 508 -3.97 -31.00 -16.42
C MET A 508 -4.52 -31.20 -17.83
N GLU A 509 -4.57 -32.45 -18.31
CA GLU A 509 -5.06 -32.85 -19.64
C GLU A 509 -6.37 -32.12 -20.03
N LYS A 510 -7.28 -31.94 -19.05
CA LYS A 510 -8.53 -31.18 -19.20
C LYS A 510 -8.34 -29.71 -19.60
N ASN A 511 -7.31 -29.03 -19.12
CA ASN A 511 -7.05 -27.63 -19.43
C ASN A 511 -6.49 -27.48 -20.86
N LEU A 512 -5.64 -28.40 -21.29
CA LEU A 512 -5.16 -28.47 -22.67
C LEU A 512 -6.31 -28.75 -23.64
N GLN A 513 -7.21 -29.68 -23.29
CA GLN A 513 -8.43 -29.96 -24.06
C GLN A 513 -9.35 -28.73 -24.15
N LEU A 514 -9.55 -28.00 -23.04
CA LEU A 514 -10.37 -26.79 -23.04
C LEU A 514 -9.80 -25.67 -23.91
N LEU A 515 -8.48 -25.47 -23.88
CA LEU A 515 -7.79 -24.52 -24.75
C LEU A 515 -7.86 -24.94 -26.21
N ALA A 516 -7.64 -26.22 -26.50
CA ALA A 516 -7.76 -26.76 -27.85
C ALA A 516 -9.18 -26.57 -28.40
N LYS A 517 -10.23 -26.94 -27.66
CA LYS A 517 -11.64 -26.73 -28.05
C LYS A 517 -11.99 -25.28 -28.37
N ALA A 518 -11.39 -24.35 -27.64
CA ALA A 518 -11.65 -22.92 -27.82
C ALA A 518 -10.97 -22.33 -29.06
N ALA A 519 -9.88 -22.95 -29.52
CA ALA A 519 -8.97 -22.39 -30.51
C ALA A 519 -9.67 -21.92 -31.79
N ASP A 520 -10.58 -22.72 -32.35
CA ASP A 520 -11.24 -22.42 -33.63
C ASP A 520 -12.18 -21.20 -33.58
N ASN A 521 -12.61 -20.80 -32.38
CA ASN A 521 -13.58 -19.73 -32.18
C ASN A 521 -12.93 -18.42 -31.69
N LEU A 522 -11.60 -18.35 -31.67
CA LEU A 522 -10.89 -17.18 -31.18
C LEU A 522 -10.79 -16.05 -32.21
N PRO A 523 -10.79 -14.79 -31.77
CA PRO A 523 -10.45 -13.67 -32.63
C PRO A 523 -8.99 -13.77 -33.12
N ALA A 524 -8.68 -13.13 -34.25
CA ALA A 524 -7.45 -13.35 -35.01
C ALA A 524 -6.13 -13.05 -34.27
N LYS A 525 -6.16 -12.30 -33.17
CA LYS A 525 -4.96 -12.03 -32.36
C LYS A 525 -4.71 -13.18 -31.38
N GLU A 526 -5.74 -13.58 -30.65
CA GLU A 526 -5.73 -14.66 -29.67
C GLU A 526 -5.57 -16.03 -30.35
N HIS A 527 -6.14 -16.21 -31.55
CA HIS A 527 -5.93 -17.38 -32.39
C HIS A 527 -4.44 -17.59 -32.69
N ARG A 528 -3.71 -16.52 -33.05
CA ARG A 528 -2.27 -16.57 -33.29
C ARG A 528 -1.48 -16.95 -32.04
N GLU A 529 -1.83 -16.38 -30.89
CA GLU A 529 -1.17 -16.70 -29.61
C GLU A 529 -1.39 -18.17 -29.20
N ILE A 530 -2.61 -18.70 -29.40
CA ILE A 530 -2.90 -20.13 -29.16
C ILE A 530 -2.16 -21.03 -30.15
N VAL A 531 -2.09 -20.68 -31.43
CA VAL A 531 -1.34 -21.47 -32.42
C VAL A 531 0.13 -21.57 -32.03
N GLU A 532 0.77 -20.46 -31.66
CA GLU A 532 2.17 -20.47 -31.19
C GLU A 532 2.34 -21.28 -29.90
N PHE A 533 1.39 -21.19 -28.97
CA PHE A 533 1.39 -22.00 -27.76
C PHE A 533 1.29 -23.50 -28.07
N LEU A 534 0.31 -23.92 -28.89
CA LEU A 534 0.14 -25.31 -29.31
C LEU A 534 1.39 -25.81 -30.06
N LYS A 535 2.03 -24.95 -30.86
CA LYS A 535 3.31 -25.24 -31.50
C LYS A 535 4.45 -25.40 -30.50
N SER A 536 4.37 -24.89 -29.28
CA SER A 536 5.41 -25.10 -28.28
C SER A 536 5.25 -26.42 -27.50
N LEU A 537 4.11 -27.12 -27.62
CA LEU A 537 3.85 -28.36 -26.88
C LEU A 537 4.67 -29.56 -27.40
N PRO A 538 5.01 -30.52 -26.51
CA PRO A 538 5.53 -31.84 -26.89
C PRO A 538 4.54 -32.62 -27.75
N GLN A 539 5.07 -33.51 -28.60
CA GLN A 539 4.27 -34.38 -29.47
C GLN A 539 3.21 -35.17 -28.69
N GLU A 540 3.56 -35.76 -27.54
CA GLU A 540 2.65 -36.56 -26.71
C GLU A 540 1.41 -35.77 -26.26
N GLN A 541 1.58 -34.49 -25.96
CA GLN A 541 0.50 -33.62 -25.47
C GLN A 541 -0.35 -33.08 -26.61
N LEU A 542 0.32 -32.72 -27.71
CA LEU A 542 -0.36 -32.25 -28.91
C LEU A 542 -1.17 -33.37 -29.57
N GLU A 543 -0.67 -34.61 -29.52
CA GLU A 543 -1.38 -35.81 -29.97
C GLU A 543 -2.66 -36.08 -29.17
N GLN A 544 -2.64 -35.82 -27.86
CA GLN A 544 -3.80 -35.99 -26.99
C GLN A 544 -4.92 -34.97 -27.24
N ILE A 545 -4.59 -33.81 -27.81
CA ILE A 545 -5.56 -32.71 -28.04
C ILE A 545 -5.83 -32.41 -29.51
N LYS A 546 -5.15 -33.08 -30.46
CA LYS A 546 -5.34 -32.84 -31.90
C LYS A 546 -6.79 -33.02 -32.35
N GLY A 547 -7.53 -33.94 -31.72
CA GLY A 547 -8.95 -34.18 -32.01
C GLY A 547 -9.93 -33.16 -31.40
N GLU A 548 -9.45 -32.23 -30.58
CA GLU A 548 -10.31 -31.31 -29.83
C GLU A 548 -10.68 -30.04 -30.63
N SER A 549 -9.94 -29.72 -31.69
CA SER A 549 -10.27 -28.64 -32.64
C SER A 549 -9.51 -28.77 -33.96
N LYS A 550 -9.99 -28.07 -35.01
CA LYS A 550 -9.30 -28.00 -36.30
C LYS A 550 -7.93 -27.35 -36.17
N THR A 551 -7.81 -26.32 -35.34
CA THR A 551 -6.54 -25.62 -35.08
C THR A 551 -5.53 -26.55 -34.40
N ALA A 552 -5.94 -27.34 -33.41
CA ALA A 552 -5.04 -28.31 -32.77
C ALA A 552 -4.61 -29.41 -33.74
N GLN A 553 -5.52 -29.92 -34.57
CA GLN A 553 -5.20 -30.87 -35.64
C GLN A 553 -4.20 -30.28 -36.64
N GLN A 554 -4.43 -29.06 -37.12
CA GLN A 554 -3.53 -28.37 -38.05
C GLN A 554 -2.12 -28.19 -37.47
N VAL A 555 -2.02 -27.79 -36.21
CA VAL A 555 -0.72 -27.61 -35.54
C VAL A 555 0.01 -28.95 -35.35
N PHE A 556 -0.73 -30.03 -35.08
CA PHE A 556 -0.17 -31.39 -35.03
C PHE A 556 0.34 -31.83 -36.41
N ASP A 557 -0.46 -31.64 -37.45
CA ASP A 557 -0.10 -32.03 -38.82
C ASP A 557 1.09 -31.21 -39.34
N GLU A 558 1.15 -29.91 -39.01
CA GLU A 558 2.26 -29.02 -39.38
C GLU A 558 3.59 -29.44 -38.72
N LYS A 559 3.56 -29.86 -37.45
CA LYS A 559 4.77 -30.23 -36.72
C LYS A 559 5.19 -31.69 -36.89
N TYR A 560 4.23 -32.60 -36.97
CA TYR A 560 4.44 -34.04 -36.80
C TYR A 560 3.68 -34.89 -37.83
N GLY A 561 2.80 -34.30 -38.63
CA GLY A 561 2.08 -34.99 -39.68
C GLY A 561 3.03 -35.47 -40.79
N LEU A 562 3.09 -36.77 -41.00
CA LEU A 562 3.67 -37.36 -42.20
C LEU A 562 2.84 -36.92 -43.40
N VAL A 563 3.37 -36.01 -44.22
CA VAL A 563 2.84 -35.75 -45.57
C VAL A 563 2.86 -37.09 -46.32
N PRO A 564 1.72 -37.61 -46.80
CA PRO A 564 1.74 -38.78 -47.66
C PRO A 564 2.53 -38.41 -48.92
N PHE A 565 3.62 -39.13 -49.15
CA PHE A 565 4.32 -39.14 -50.42
C PHE A 565 3.36 -39.68 -51.48
N THR A 566 2.76 -38.81 -52.29
CA THR A 566 2.17 -39.23 -53.57
C THR A 566 3.31 -39.39 -54.58
N PRO A 567 3.66 -40.61 -55.01
CA PRO A 567 4.62 -40.80 -56.08
C PRO A 567 4.06 -40.23 -57.38
N ASN A 568 4.95 -39.70 -58.21
CA ASN A 568 4.65 -39.15 -59.54
C ASN A 568 3.61 -39.95 -60.35
N GLY A 569 2.63 -39.21 -60.89
CA GLY A 569 2.11 -39.42 -62.25
C GLY A 569 0.76 -40.12 -62.37
N SER A 570 -0.24 -39.39 -62.87
CA SER A 570 -0.83 -39.66 -64.20
C SER A 570 -1.90 -38.63 -64.56
N LYS A 571 -1.57 -37.86 -65.61
CA LYS A 571 -2.42 -37.10 -66.56
C LYS A 571 -3.46 -36.12 -66.04
#